data_AF-B0E2J0-F1
#
_entry.id   AF-B0E2J0-F1
#
_cell.length_a   1.000
_cell.length_b   1.000
_cell.length_c   1.000
_cell.angle_alpha   90.00
_cell.angle_beta   90.00
_cell.angle_gamma   90.00
#
_symmetry.space_group_name_H-M   'P 1'
#
loop_
_entity.id
_entity.type
_entity.pdbx_description
1 polymer ?
#
loop_
_entity_poly.entity_id
_entity_poly.type
_entity_poly.pdbx_seq_one_letter_code
_entity_poly.pdbx_strand_id
1 'polypeptide(L)'
;HTPSKRMRCIGVGLAGTASGSFLVKKARVTHLQMEGIIKDPVIEHIPDELPVPDWSLLHSNTPLHSYSRHDLEERCNALTEALGHAKVQLAVAHEIMSGQSAQLIVQNMGMEAMNRALFEKEQPKNRDRTAMFPKNFGRHATAPEWVLQKRTLEDEGKQKEADKAQRKVTKAGKKARKVELEERWKAVCVAHEEAIVQWKATCETLKASGVAAKNLPKKPKRVLKASLVEESEDGDEAGGSDEESDSDDE
;
A
#
# COMPACT_ATOMS: atom_id res chain seq x y z
N HIS A 1 0.35 -0.90 -32.35
CA HIS A 1 -0.74 -1.41 -31.49
C HIS A 1 -0.22 -1.42 -30.04
N THR A 2 -0.70 -0.54 -29.16
CA THR A 2 -0.09 -0.35 -27.82
C THR A 2 -0.73 -1.22 -26.72
N PRO A 3 0.00 -1.56 -25.64
CA PRO A 3 -0.51 -2.37 -24.53
C PRO A 3 -1.77 -1.78 -23.87
N SER A 4 -1.84 -0.45 -23.78
CA SER A 4 -3.00 0.27 -23.21
C SER A 4 -4.27 0.07 -24.03
N LYS A 5 -4.17 0.01 -25.37
CA LYS A 5 -5.30 -0.29 -26.25
C LYS A 5 -5.80 -1.73 -26.07
N ARG A 6 -4.92 -2.70 -25.84
CA ARG A 6 -5.30 -4.10 -25.60
C ARG A 6 -6.09 -4.25 -24.29
N MET A 7 -5.65 -3.61 -23.21
CA MET A 7 -6.37 -3.63 -21.93
C MET A 7 -7.77 -3.01 -22.05
N ARG A 8 -7.91 -1.92 -22.81
CA ARG A 8 -9.21 -1.27 -23.04
C ARG A 8 -10.16 -2.15 -23.86
N CYS A 9 -9.66 -2.85 -24.88
CA CYS A 9 -10.46 -3.81 -25.65
C CYS A 9 -10.92 -5.02 -24.79
N ILE A 10 -10.07 -5.51 -23.90
CA ILE A 10 -10.43 -6.59 -22.95
C ILE A 10 -11.53 -6.11 -21.99
N GLY A 11 -11.42 -4.88 -21.48
CA GLY A 11 -12.44 -4.29 -20.60
C GLY A 11 -13.81 -4.13 -21.29
N VAL A 12 -13.83 -3.73 -22.56
CA VAL A 12 -15.08 -3.61 -23.34
C VAL A 12 -15.71 -4.99 -23.62
N GLY A 13 -14.91 -6.01 -23.89
CA GLY A 13 -15.41 -7.38 -24.06
C GLY A 13 -15.98 -7.99 -22.78
N LEU A 14 -15.36 -7.69 -21.63
CA LEU A 14 -15.84 -8.15 -20.32
C LEU A 14 -17.14 -7.45 -19.89
N ALA A 15 -17.29 -6.16 -20.19
CA ALA A 15 -18.50 -5.39 -19.87
C ALA A 15 -19.76 -5.87 -20.62
N GLY A 16 -19.61 -6.60 -21.72
CA GLY A 16 -20.72 -7.17 -22.49
C GLY A 16 -21.26 -8.50 -21.98
N THR A 17 -20.65 -9.09 -20.94
CA THR A 17 -21.10 -10.39 -20.40
C THR A 17 -22.06 -10.19 -19.22
N ALA A 18 -23.31 -10.63 -19.38
CA ALA A 18 -24.40 -10.38 -18.42
C ALA A 18 -24.29 -11.17 -17.10
N SER A 19 -23.37 -12.14 -17.01
CA SER A 19 -23.12 -12.89 -15.79
C SER A 19 -21.72 -13.49 -15.85
N GLY A 20 -20.81 -12.97 -15.04
CA GLY A 20 -19.45 -13.50 -14.93
C GLY A 20 -18.54 -12.56 -14.15
N SER A 21 -18.25 -12.88 -12.90
CA SER A 21 -17.10 -12.32 -12.21
C SER A 21 -15.84 -13.05 -12.70
N PHE A 22 -14.94 -12.31 -13.35
CA PHE A 22 -13.68 -12.88 -13.82
C PHE A 22 -12.58 -12.58 -12.80
N LEU A 23 -12.04 -13.64 -12.19
CA LEU A 23 -10.83 -13.56 -11.39
C LEU A 23 -9.63 -13.32 -12.32
N VAL A 24 -9.30 -12.05 -12.55
CA VAL A 24 -8.03 -11.67 -13.19
C VAL A 24 -6.91 -11.84 -12.16
N LYS A 25 -6.47 -13.08 -11.95
CA LYS A 25 -5.26 -13.34 -11.17
C LYS A 25 -4.08 -12.84 -12.00
N LYS A 26 -3.28 -11.90 -11.47
CA LYS A 26 -1.99 -11.53 -12.09
C LYS A 26 -1.21 -12.83 -12.29
N ALA A 27 -0.99 -13.22 -13.54
CA ALA A 27 -0.19 -14.39 -13.85
C ALA A 27 1.20 -14.19 -13.24
N ARG A 28 1.53 -14.98 -12.21
CA ARG A 28 2.88 -15.01 -11.67
C ARG A 28 3.74 -15.61 -12.76
N VAL A 29 4.58 -14.79 -13.37
CA VAL A 29 5.58 -15.25 -14.33
C VAL A 29 6.48 -16.23 -13.57
N THR A 30 6.33 -17.51 -13.89
CA THR A 30 7.17 -18.56 -13.31
C THR A 30 8.58 -18.47 -13.87
N HIS A 31 9.59 -18.99 -13.16
CA HIS A 31 10.98 -18.97 -13.62
C HIS A 31 11.14 -19.49 -15.06
N LEU A 32 10.42 -20.57 -15.40
CA LEU A 32 10.40 -21.16 -16.75
C LEU A 32 9.78 -20.23 -17.81
N GLN A 33 8.79 -19.42 -17.43
CA GLN A 33 8.24 -18.40 -18.32
C GLN A 33 9.18 -17.20 -18.44
N MET A 34 9.92 -16.88 -17.38
CA MET A 34 10.92 -15.82 -17.37
C MET A 34 12.10 -16.13 -18.27
N GLU A 35 12.52 -17.39 -18.35
CA GLU A 35 13.53 -17.89 -19.29
C GLU A 35 13.08 -17.71 -20.76
N GLY A 36 11.78 -17.84 -21.05
CA GLY A 36 11.22 -17.53 -22.38
C GLY A 36 11.03 -16.04 -22.66
N ILE A 37 10.93 -15.20 -21.61
CA ILE A 37 10.73 -13.75 -21.72
C ILE A 37 12.06 -13.01 -21.79
N ILE A 38 13.03 -13.42 -20.98
CA ILE A 38 14.40 -12.94 -20.99
C ILE A 38 15.14 -13.75 -22.05
N LYS A 39 14.99 -13.34 -23.31
CA LYS A 39 15.81 -13.89 -24.38
C LYS A 39 17.28 -13.51 -24.13
N ASP A 40 18.17 -14.42 -24.54
CA ASP A 40 19.60 -14.18 -24.52
C ASP A 40 19.93 -12.85 -25.23
N PRO A 41 20.94 -12.10 -24.73
CA PRO A 41 21.43 -10.91 -25.40
C PRO A 41 21.77 -11.22 -26.85
N VAL A 42 21.00 -10.64 -27.79
CA VAL A 42 21.35 -10.75 -29.21
C VAL A 42 22.44 -9.71 -29.42
N ILE A 43 23.69 -10.19 -29.51
CA ILE A 43 24.80 -9.35 -29.93
C ILE A 43 24.64 -9.17 -31.44
N GLU A 44 23.82 -8.19 -31.81
CA GLU A 44 23.71 -7.75 -33.19
C GLU A 44 25.04 -7.12 -33.60
N HIS A 45 25.70 -7.72 -34.58
CA HIS A 45 26.87 -7.15 -35.22
C HIS A 45 26.42 -6.28 -36.39
N ILE A 46 27.22 -5.26 -36.70
CA ILE A 46 27.03 -4.48 -37.92
C ILE A 46 27.16 -5.47 -39.10
N PRO A 47 26.15 -5.57 -40.00
CA PRO A 47 26.20 -6.50 -41.11
C PRO A 47 27.44 -6.27 -42.00
N ASP A 48 28.15 -7.35 -42.33
CA ASP A 48 29.35 -7.32 -43.17
C ASP A 48 29.08 -6.83 -44.61
N GLU A 49 27.82 -6.84 -45.04
CA GLU A 49 27.37 -6.38 -46.35
C GLU A 49 27.34 -4.84 -46.48
N LEU A 50 27.53 -4.10 -45.39
CA LEU A 50 27.47 -2.65 -45.42
C LEU A 50 28.73 -2.03 -46.05
N PRO A 51 28.57 -1.00 -46.89
CA PRO A 51 29.71 -0.34 -47.52
C PRO A 51 30.62 0.28 -46.46
N VAL A 52 31.90 -0.04 -46.54
CA VAL A 52 32.91 0.49 -45.62
C VAL A 52 33.38 1.86 -46.13
N PRO A 53 33.33 2.92 -45.32
CA PRO A 53 33.89 4.21 -45.71
C PRO A 53 35.40 4.12 -45.90
N ASP A 54 35.88 4.68 -47.00
CA ASP A 54 37.31 4.75 -47.27
C ASP A 54 37.96 5.87 -46.44
N TRP A 55 38.53 5.49 -45.29
CA TRP A 55 39.23 6.42 -44.40
C TRP A 55 40.59 6.87 -44.94
N SER A 56 41.13 6.20 -45.96
CA SER A 56 42.44 6.56 -46.54
C SER A 56 42.42 7.96 -47.17
N LEU A 57 41.24 8.43 -47.61
CA LEU A 57 41.02 9.75 -48.20
C LEU A 57 41.33 10.93 -47.26
N LEU A 58 41.33 10.68 -45.94
CA LEU A 58 41.64 11.70 -44.92
C LEU A 58 43.15 11.96 -44.80
N HIS A 59 44.01 11.02 -45.21
CA HIS A 59 45.44 11.05 -44.94
C HIS A 59 46.29 11.55 -46.11
N SER A 60 45.72 12.31 -47.04
CA SER A 60 46.53 12.85 -48.14
C SER A 60 47.57 13.86 -47.61
N ASN A 61 48.85 13.55 -47.77
CA ASN A 61 49.93 14.49 -47.47
C ASN A 61 50.34 15.34 -48.67
N THR A 62 49.62 15.24 -49.79
CA THR A 62 49.92 16.00 -51.00
C THR A 62 49.49 17.46 -50.82
N PRO A 63 50.36 18.44 -51.11
CA PRO A 63 50.03 19.85 -50.94
C PRO A 63 48.94 20.30 -51.94
N LEU A 64 48.11 21.27 -51.53
CA LEU A 64 46.95 21.71 -52.33
C LEU A 64 47.30 22.21 -53.75
N HIS A 65 48.47 22.81 -53.92
CA HIS A 65 48.90 23.42 -55.19
C HIS A 65 49.34 22.40 -56.25
N SER A 66 49.53 21.13 -55.89
CA SER A 66 49.88 20.08 -56.85
C SER A 66 48.67 19.40 -57.48
N TYR A 67 47.45 19.71 -57.01
CA TYR A 67 46.23 19.15 -57.58
C TYR A 67 45.75 19.96 -58.76
N SER A 68 45.36 19.28 -59.83
CA SER A 68 44.55 19.90 -60.87
C SER A 68 43.12 20.10 -60.36
N ARG A 69 42.36 20.96 -61.06
CA ARG A 69 40.93 21.14 -60.78
C ARG A 69 40.15 19.83 -60.88
N HIS A 70 40.50 18.99 -61.85
CA HIS A 70 39.84 17.70 -62.06
C HIS A 70 40.09 16.75 -60.87
N ASP A 71 41.33 16.66 -60.40
CA ASP A 71 41.70 15.81 -59.26
C ASP A 71 40.98 16.26 -57.97
N LEU A 72 40.78 17.56 -57.80
CA LEU A 72 39.99 18.12 -56.69
C LEU A 72 38.51 17.75 -56.79
N GLU A 73 37.91 17.83 -57.98
CA GLU A 73 36.51 17.44 -58.20
C GLU A 73 36.30 15.94 -57.95
N GLU A 74 37.19 15.09 -58.46
CA GLU A 74 37.16 13.64 -58.23
C GLU A 74 37.31 13.30 -56.74
N ARG A 75 38.24 13.97 -56.06
CA ARG A 75 38.44 13.78 -54.63
C ARG A 75 37.24 14.24 -53.80
N CYS A 76 36.61 15.36 -54.16
CA CYS A 76 35.38 15.81 -53.51
C CYS A 76 34.25 14.79 -53.67
N ASN A 77 34.13 14.15 -54.84
CA ASN A 77 33.15 13.10 -55.07
C ASN A 77 33.45 11.87 -54.20
N ALA A 78 34.70 11.39 -54.18
CA ALA A 78 35.11 10.26 -53.34
C ALA A 78 34.88 10.50 -51.84
N LEU A 79 35.19 11.71 -51.35
CA LEU A 79 34.90 12.10 -49.97
C LEU A 79 33.40 12.15 -49.67
N THR A 80 32.59 12.61 -50.63
CA THR A 80 31.13 12.66 -50.48
C THR A 80 30.52 11.26 -50.40
N GLU A 81 30.99 10.33 -51.23
CA GLU A 81 30.57 8.92 -51.18
C GLU A 81 31.00 8.25 -49.88
N ALA A 82 32.26 8.43 -49.45
CA ALA A 82 32.75 7.89 -48.19
C ALA A 82 31.98 8.43 -46.98
N LEU A 83 31.62 9.72 -46.98
CA LEU A 83 30.77 10.32 -45.95
C LEU A 83 29.36 9.72 -45.98
N GLY A 84 28.82 9.47 -47.18
CA GLY A 84 27.56 8.74 -47.37
C GLY A 84 27.59 7.36 -46.72
N HIS A 85 28.63 6.57 -46.96
CA HIS A 85 28.81 5.25 -46.35
C HIS A 85 28.93 5.33 -44.82
N ALA A 86 29.74 6.27 -44.30
CA ALA A 86 29.88 6.47 -42.86
C ALA A 86 28.55 6.83 -42.18
N LYS A 87 27.71 7.65 -42.84
CA LYS A 87 26.38 8.00 -42.33
C LYS A 87 25.46 6.79 -42.24
N VAL A 88 25.49 5.89 -43.22
CA VAL A 88 24.71 4.64 -43.20
C VAL A 88 25.18 3.75 -42.05
N GLN A 89 26.49 3.56 -41.90
CA GLN A 89 27.04 2.75 -40.80
C GLN A 89 26.67 3.31 -39.42
N LEU A 90 26.73 4.63 -39.23
CA LEU A 90 26.37 5.28 -37.97
C LEU A 90 24.88 5.09 -37.66
N ALA A 91 24.01 5.21 -38.66
CA ALA A 91 22.58 4.97 -38.48
C ALA A 91 22.30 3.53 -38.03
N VAL A 92 22.93 2.54 -38.68
CA VAL A 92 22.78 1.13 -38.29
C VAL A 92 23.33 0.87 -36.89
N ALA A 93 24.50 1.41 -36.56
CA ALA A 93 25.09 1.27 -35.23
C ALA A 93 24.20 1.88 -34.13
N HIS A 94 23.56 3.02 -34.39
CA HIS A 94 22.60 3.63 -33.46
C HIS A 94 21.36 2.75 -33.23
N GLU A 95 20.81 2.13 -34.28
CA GLU A 95 19.68 1.21 -34.14
C GLU A 95 20.07 -0.03 -33.31
N ILE A 96 21.26 -0.59 -33.55
CA ILE A 96 21.80 -1.71 -32.75
C ILE A 96 21.96 -1.31 -31.28
N MET A 97 22.59 -0.16 -31.01
CA MET A 97 22.77 0.34 -29.64
C MET A 97 21.43 0.60 -28.93
N SER A 98 20.44 1.10 -29.66
CA SER A 98 19.08 1.31 -29.16
C SER A 98 18.42 -0.02 -28.80
N GLY A 99 18.54 -1.04 -29.66
CA GLY A 99 18.07 -2.40 -29.40
C GLY A 99 18.71 -3.02 -28.16
N GLN A 100 20.04 -2.92 -28.05
CA GLN A 100 20.80 -3.40 -26.88
C GLN A 100 20.39 -2.68 -25.59
N SER A 101 20.23 -1.36 -25.64
CA SER A 101 19.80 -0.56 -24.50
C SER A 101 18.39 -0.96 -24.04
N ALA A 102 17.47 -1.17 -24.99
CA ALA A 102 16.12 -1.65 -24.70
C ALA A 102 16.15 -3.04 -24.04
N GLN A 103 17.00 -3.95 -24.52
CA GLN A 103 17.15 -5.27 -23.92
C GLN A 103 17.66 -5.20 -22.48
N LEU A 104 18.64 -4.36 -22.20
CA LEU A 104 19.17 -4.15 -20.84
C LEU A 104 18.08 -3.64 -19.89
N ILE A 105 17.23 -2.72 -20.33
CA ILE A 105 16.11 -2.22 -19.54
C ILE A 105 15.12 -3.35 -19.22
N VAL A 106 14.76 -4.18 -20.20
CA VAL A 106 13.85 -5.31 -20.00
C VAL A 106 14.44 -6.34 -19.03
N GLN A 107 15.73 -6.66 -19.16
CA GLN A 107 16.43 -7.54 -18.23
C GLN A 107 16.43 -6.98 -16.81
N ASN A 108 16.75 -5.69 -16.64
CA ASN A 108 16.72 -5.03 -15.32
C ASN A 108 15.32 -5.07 -14.69
N MET A 109 14.27 -4.78 -15.47
CA MET A 109 12.89 -4.87 -14.98
C MET A 109 12.53 -6.30 -14.53
N GLY A 110 12.99 -7.31 -15.27
CA GLY A 110 12.84 -8.72 -14.89
C GLY A 110 13.55 -9.03 -13.57
N MET A 111 14.81 -8.61 -13.44
CA MET A 111 15.61 -8.79 -12.23
C MET A 111 14.97 -8.11 -11.01
N GLU A 112 14.47 -6.88 -11.16
CA GLU A 112 13.74 -6.20 -10.08
C GLU A 112 12.49 -6.95 -9.66
N ALA A 113 11.71 -7.47 -10.60
CA ALA A 113 10.52 -8.26 -10.30
C ALA A 113 10.87 -9.55 -9.54
N MET A 114 11.96 -10.23 -9.95
CA MET A 114 12.45 -11.41 -9.25
C MET A 114 12.94 -11.07 -7.84
N ASN A 115 13.69 -9.97 -7.69
CA ASN A 115 14.18 -9.51 -6.40
C ASN A 115 13.01 -9.17 -5.46
N ARG A 116 11.94 -8.53 -5.96
CA ARG A 116 10.73 -8.27 -5.17
C ARG A 116 10.03 -9.58 -4.75
N ALA A 117 9.91 -10.53 -5.67
CA ALA A 117 9.29 -11.82 -5.38
C ALA A 117 10.12 -12.66 -4.38
N LEU A 118 11.45 -12.60 -4.47
CA LEU A 118 12.35 -13.20 -3.48
C LEU A 118 12.19 -12.50 -2.14
N PHE A 119 12.19 -11.17 -2.11
CA PHE A 119 11.99 -10.39 -0.90
C PHE A 119 10.66 -10.72 -0.21
N GLU A 120 9.56 -10.81 -0.95
CA GLU A 120 8.24 -11.22 -0.43
C GLU A 120 8.25 -12.65 0.16
N LYS A 121 9.07 -13.56 -0.39
CA LYS A 121 9.22 -14.93 0.10
C LYS A 121 10.16 -15.02 1.30
N GLU A 122 11.20 -14.19 1.34
CA GLU A 122 12.16 -14.11 2.42
C GLU A 122 11.59 -13.43 3.66
N GLN A 123 10.68 -12.47 3.48
CA GLN A 123 9.90 -11.89 4.58
C GLN A 123 9.00 -12.98 5.19
N PRO A 124 9.28 -13.44 6.42
CA PRO A 124 8.40 -14.42 7.05
C PRO A 124 7.05 -13.74 7.30
N LYS A 125 5.97 -14.28 6.72
CA LYS A 125 4.61 -13.94 7.13
C LYS A 125 4.49 -14.21 8.63
N ASN A 126 4.50 -13.16 9.45
CA ASN A 126 4.32 -13.19 10.89
C ASN A 126 5.20 -14.20 11.62
N ARG A 127 6.53 -14.01 11.59
CA ARG A 127 7.34 -14.44 12.73
C ARG A 127 7.94 -13.21 13.38
N ASP A 128 7.59 -13.09 14.65
CA ASP A 128 8.06 -12.19 15.71
C ASP A 128 9.58 -12.35 15.96
N ARG A 129 10.35 -12.38 14.88
CA ARG A 129 11.79 -12.31 14.87
C ARG A 129 12.08 -10.93 14.37
N THR A 130 12.37 -10.04 15.33
CA THR A 130 12.99 -8.74 15.14
C THR A 130 13.83 -8.79 13.86
N ALA A 131 13.33 -8.18 12.78
CA ALA A 131 14.04 -8.16 11.52
C ALA A 131 15.38 -7.47 11.80
N MET A 132 16.46 -8.24 11.89
CA MET A 132 17.79 -7.69 12.23
C MET A 132 18.22 -6.61 11.21
N PHE A 133 17.60 -6.62 10.02
CA PHE A 133 17.82 -5.68 8.94
C PHE A 133 16.48 -5.28 8.32
N PRO A 134 15.93 -4.09 8.61
CA PRO A 134 14.67 -3.60 8.05
C PRO A 134 14.65 -3.47 6.51
N LYS A 135 15.79 -3.66 5.84
CA LYS A 135 15.97 -3.55 4.38
C LYS A 135 16.74 -4.72 3.74
N ASN A 136 16.95 -5.85 4.43
CA ASN A 136 17.65 -7.07 3.95
C ASN A 136 19.04 -6.92 3.29
N PHE A 137 19.61 -5.72 3.19
CA PHE A 137 21.02 -5.58 2.84
C PHE A 137 21.86 -5.98 4.05
N GLY A 138 22.80 -6.90 3.86
CA GLY A 138 23.80 -7.24 4.87
C GLY A 138 24.54 -5.98 5.27
N ARG A 139 24.17 -5.39 6.42
CA ARG A 139 24.83 -4.23 7.00
C ARG A 139 25.78 -4.71 8.08
N HIS A 140 26.94 -4.06 8.19
CA HIS A 140 27.83 -4.28 9.32
C HIS A 140 27.09 -3.90 10.62
N ALA A 141 26.86 -4.90 11.48
CA ALA A 141 26.16 -4.73 12.76
C ALA A 141 26.91 -3.86 13.79
N THR A 142 28.07 -3.31 13.42
CA THR A 142 28.89 -2.42 14.25
C THR A 142 28.63 -0.94 13.94
N ALA A 143 27.86 -0.62 12.88
CA ALA A 143 27.57 0.76 12.54
C ALA A 143 26.68 1.42 13.63
N PRO A 144 26.99 2.63 14.10
CA PRO A 144 26.21 3.32 15.14
C PRO A 144 24.75 3.56 14.72
N GLU A 145 24.51 3.75 13.42
CA GLU A 145 23.16 3.85 12.84
C GLU A 145 22.31 2.59 13.08
N TRP A 146 22.92 1.41 12.99
CA TRP A 146 22.22 0.14 13.24
C TRP A 146 21.83 -0.02 14.71
N VAL A 147 22.70 0.41 15.63
CA VAL A 147 22.42 0.38 17.07
C VAL A 147 21.25 1.31 17.42
N LEU A 148 21.23 2.52 16.85
CA LEU A 148 20.12 3.46 17.05
C LEU A 148 18.80 2.89 16.49
N GLN A 149 18.84 2.34 15.28
CA GLN A 149 17.66 1.74 14.65
C GLN A 149 17.11 0.54 15.41
N LYS A 150 17.99 -0.27 16.02
CA LYS A 150 17.56 -1.40 16.85
C LYS A 150 16.87 -0.91 18.14
N ARG A 151 17.42 0.12 18.78
CA ARG A 151 16.82 0.72 19.99
C ARG A 151 15.43 1.30 19.71
N THR A 152 15.26 2.03 18.61
CA THR A 152 13.94 2.57 18.25
C THR A 152 12.90 1.48 18.04
N LEU A 153 13.26 0.36 17.39
CA LEU A 153 12.34 -0.76 17.20
C LEU A 153 12.00 -1.47 18.52
N GLU A 154 12.97 -1.61 19.43
CA GLU A 154 12.73 -2.16 20.77
C GLU A 154 11.81 -1.25 21.59
N ASP A 155 11.98 0.07 21.50
CA ASP A 155 11.17 1.05 22.23
C ASP A 155 9.75 1.15 21.65
N GLU A 156 9.59 1.09 20.31
CA GLU A 156 8.27 0.96 19.67
C GLU A 156 7.57 -0.34 20.07
N GLY A 157 8.30 -1.45 20.20
CA GLY A 157 7.78 -2.71 20.70
C GLY A 157 7.24 -2.59 22.13
N LYS A 158 8.03 -2.01 23.04
CA LYS A 158 7.62 -1.76 24.43
C LYS A 158 6.40 -0.83 24.49
N GLN A 159 6.35 0.22 23.67
CA GLN A 159 5.21 1.13 23.64
C GLN A 159 3.94 0.42 23.18
N LYS A 160 4.00 -0.40 22.13
CA LYS A 160 2.85 -1.19 21.66
C LYS A 160 2.36 -2.17 22.72
N GLU A 161 3.26 -2.78 23.48
CA GLU A 161 2.89 -3.65 24.60
C GLU A 161 2.23 -2.88 25.76
N ALA A 162 2.78 -1.71 26.10
CA ALA A 162 2.20 -0.82 27.11
C ALA A 162 0.80 -0.35 26.70
N ASP A 163 0.61 0.07 25.44
CA ASP A 163 -0.67 0.50 24.91
C ASP A 163 -1.69 -0.64 24.92
N LYS A 164 -1.29 -1.87 24.56
CA LYS A 164 -2.14 -3.06 24.66
C LYS A 164 -2.55 -3.35 26.11
N ALA A 165 -1.63 -3.22 27.07
CA ALA A 165 -1.91 -3.39 28.48
C ALA A 165 -2.89 -2.31 28.97
N GLN A 166 -2.66 -1.05 28.62
CA GLN A 166 -3.54 0.07 28.98
C GLN A 166 -4.95 -0.11 28.40
N ARG A 167 -5.06 -0.53 27.13
CA ARG A 167 -6.35 -0.84 26.48
C ARG A 167 -7.11 -1.96 27.19
N LYS A 168 -6.41 -2.96 27.75
CA LYS A 168 -7.05 -4.02 28.54
C LYS A 168 -7.59 -3.50 29.86
N VAL A 169 -6.80 -2.67 30.56
CA VAL A 169 -7.21 -2.06 31.83
C VAL A 169 -8.42 -1.13 31.64
N THR A 170 -8.42 -0.27 30.62
CA THR A 170 -9.54 0.63 30.35
C THR A 170 -10.82 -0.12 29.97
N LYS A 171 -10.71 -1.19 29.16
CA LYS A 171 -11.85 -2.08 28.85
C LYS A 171 -12.39 -2.78 30.09
N ALA A 172 -11.53 -3.25 30.99
CA ALA A 172 -11.95 -3.87 32.25
C ALA A 172 -12.66 -2.87 33.17
N GLY A 173 -12.11 -1.65 33.32
CA GLY A 173 -12.73 -0.58 34.10
C GLY A 173 -14.10 -0.16 33.58
N LYS A 174 -14.25 0.00 32.25
CA LYS A 174 -15.54 0.31 31.62
C LYS A 174 -16.58 -0.78 31.87
N LYS A 175 -16.19 -2.06 31.82
CA LYS A 175 -17.08 -3.19 32.14
C LYS A 175 -17.51 -3.18 33.61
N ALA A 176 -16.58 -2.95 34.54
CA ALA A 176 -16.89 -2.88 35.97
C ALA A 176 -17.89 -1.76 36.28
N ARG A 177 -17.66 -0.54 35.77
CA ARG A 177 -18.58 0.61 35.93
C ARG A 177 -19.97 0.31 35.37
N LYS A 178 -20.07 -0.38 34.23
CA LYS A 178 -21.35 -0.78 33.64
C LYS A 178 -22.12 -1.76 34.54
N VAL A 179 -21.42 -2.73 35.14
CA VAL A 179 -22.04 -3.70 36.07
C VAL A 179 -22.55 -2.99 37.33
N GLU A 180 -21.75 -2.12 37.95
CA GLU A 180 -22.17 -1.35 39.12
C GLU A 180 -23.40 -0.47 38.84
N LEU A 181 -23.43 0.19 37.68
CA LEU A 181 -24.58 1.00 37.25
C LEU A 181 -25.84 0.14 37.04
N GLU A 182 -25.69 -1.05 36.47
CA GLU A 182 -26.81 -1.98 36.28
C GLU A 182 -27.36 -2.52 37.61
N GLU A 183 -26.50 -2.79 38.59
CA GLU A 183 -26.90 -3.20 39.95
C GLU A 183 -27.66 -2.08 40.68
N ARG A 184 -27.12 -0.85 40.65
CA ARG A 184 -27.81 0.33 41.21
C ARG A 184 -29.17 0.56 40.54
N TRP A 185 -29.23 0.44 39.22
CA TRP A 185 -30.49 0.57 38.48
C TRP A 185 -31.51 -0.50 38.90
N LYS A 186 -31.10 -1.76 39.07
CA LYS A 186 -32.00 -2.83 39.55
C LYS A 186 -32.57 -2.51 40.92
N ALA A 187 -31.74 -2.04 41.87
CA ALA A 187 -32.20 -1.64 43.20
C ALA A 187 -33.26 -0.53 43.14
N VAL A 188 -33.05 0.48 42.29
CA VAL A 188 -34.02 1.57 42.07
C VAL A 188 -35.32 1.07 41.45
N CYS A 189 -35.26 0.07 40.56
CA CYS A 189 -36.46 -0.54 39.98
C CYS A 189 -37.30 -1.26 41.05
N VAL A 190 -36.66 -2.04 41.91
CA VAL A 190 -37.33 -2.77 43.00
C VAL A 190 -37.99 -1.78 43.97
N ALA A 191 -37.26 -0.75 44.41
CA ALA A 191 -37.83 0.28 45.29
C ALA A 191 -39.03 1.02 44.65
N HIS A 192 -39.00 1.24 43.34
CA HIS A 192 -40.12 1.84 42.62
C HIS A 192 -41.34 0.92 42.55
N GLU A 193 -41.14 -0.38 42.34
CA GLU A 193 -42.20 -1.37 42.36
C GLU A 193 -42.86 -1.46 43.74
N GLU A 194 -42.08 -1.49 44.81
CA GLU A 194 -42.56 -1.41 46.19
C GLU A 194 -43.37 -0.13 46.44
N ALA A 195 -42.88 1.02 45.98
CA ALA A 195 -43.59 2.29 46.09
C ALA A 195 -44.92 2.29 45.30
N ILE A 196 -44.98 1.62 44.15
CA ILE A 196 -46.24 1.45 43.39
C ILE A 196 -47.21 0.55 44.16
N VAL A 197 -46.73 -0.55 44.77
CA VAL A 197 -47.58 -1.45 45.55
C VAL A 197 -48.16 -0.72 46.76
N GLN A 198 -47.33 0.01 47.52
CA GLN A 198 -47.78 0.84 48.64
C GLN A 198 -48.76 1.94 48.18
N TRP A 199 -48.49 2.58 47.04
CA TRP A 199 -49.39 3.58 46.46
C TRP A 199 -50.75 2.96 46.05
N LYS A 200 -50.76 1.78 45.44
CA LYS A 200 -52.00 1.07 45.11
C LYS A 200 -52.80 0.73 46.38
N ALA A 201 -52.15 0.19 47.41
CA ALA A 201 -52.79 -0.14 48.67
C ALA A 201 -53.39 1.10 49.36
N THR A 202 -52.66 2.23 49.38
CA THR A 202 -53.17 3.50 49.91
C THR A 202 -54.31 4.10 49.07
N CYS A 203 -54.26 3.94 47.74
CA CYS A 203 -55.38 4.32 46.87
C CYS A 203 -56.63 3.47 47.12
N GLU A 204 -56.47 2.17 47.36
CA GLU A 204 -57.58 1.25 47.65
C GLU A 204 -58.23 1.56 49.00
N THR A 205 -57.45 1.83 50.04
CA THR A 205 -57.99 2.24 51.35
C THR A 205 -58.70 3.60 51.28
N LEU A 206 -58.17 4.57 50.54
CA LEU A 206 -58.81 5.88 50.34
C LEU A 206 -60.09 5.82 49.49
N LYS A 207 -60.17 4.88 48.54
CA LYS A 207 -61.42 4.60 47.81
C LYS A 207 -62.48 3.98 48.72
N ALA A 208 -62.07 3.05 49.60
CA ALA A 208 -62.98 2.41 50.55
C ALA A 208 -63.53 3.40 51.59
N SER A 209 -62.78 4.46 51.93
CA SER A 209 -63.24 5.54 52.83
C SER A 209 -64.06 6.63 52.14
N GLY A 210 -64.39 6.48 50.84
CA GLY A 210 -65.29 7.38 50.13
C GLY A 210 -64.65 8.69 49.63
N VAL A 211 -63.33 8.77 49.57
CA VAL A 211 -62.63 9.96 49.07
C VAL A 211 -62.82 10.09 47.56
N ALA A 212 -63.26 11.26 47.10
CA ALA A 212 -63.47 11.55 45.69
C ALA A 212 -62.19 11.30 44.86
N ALA A 213 -62.33 10.72 43.67
CA ALA A 213 -61.21 10.29 42.83
C ALA A 213 -60.21 11.41 42.46
N LYS A 214 -60.62 12.69 42.56
CA LYS A 214 -59.76 13.86 42.33
C LYS A 214 -58.73 14.10 43.46
N ASN A 215 -58.95 13.54 44.65
CA ASN A 215 -58.09 13.70 45.82
C ASN A 215 -57.18 12.48 46.09
N LEU A 216 -57.10 11.53 45.15
CA LEU A 216 -56.20 10.39 45.26
C LEU A 216 -54.73 10.84 45.08
N PRO A 217 -53.78 10.23 45.80
CA PRO A 217 -52.36 10.55 45.65
C PRO A 217 -51.93 10.27 44.20
N LYS A 218 -51.05 11.12 43.66
CA LYS A 218 -50.51 10.96 42.29
C LYS A 218 -49.61 9.73 42.23
N LYS A 219 -49.65 9.02 41.10
CA LYS A 219 -48.81 7.84 40.87
C LYS A 219 -47.32 8.21 40.98
N PRO A 220 -46.50 7.43 41.71
CA PRO A 220 -45.06 7.63 41.74
C PRO A 220 -44.47 7.61 40.32
N LYS A 221 -43.57 8.54 40.01
CA LYS A 221 -42.84 8.58 38.74
C LYS A 221 -41.54 7.78 38.90
N ARG A 222 -41.21 6.96 37.90
CA ARG A 222 -39.95 6.23 37.86
C ARG A 222 -38.81 7.19 37.55
N VAL A 223 -37.73 7.10 38.32
CA VAL A 223 -36.48 7.81 38.03
C VAL A 223 -35.87 7.22 36.76
N LEU A 224 -35.34 8.06 35.85
CA LEU A 224 -34.76 7.60 34.58
C LEU A 224 -33.35 7.03 34.84
N LYS A 225 -32.94 6.03 34.06
CA LYS A 225 -31.58 5.47 34.17
C LYS A 225 -30.49 6.52 33.94
N ALA A 226 -30.77 7.54 33.13
CA ALA A 226 -29.87 8.65 32.84
C ALA A 226 -29.56 9.53 34.06
N SER A 227 -30.50 9.72 35.00
CA SER A 227 -30.23 10.55 36.18
C SER A 227 -29.38 9.86 37.24
N LEU A 228 -29.20 8.54 37.15
CA LEU A 228 -28.24 7.78 37.98
C LEU A 228 -26.83 7.80 37.41
N VAL A 229 -26.69 8.17 36.14
CA VAL A 229 -25.39 8.34 35.48
C VAL A 229 -24.78 9.67 35.93
N GLU A 230 -25.56 10.75 35.97
CA GLU A 230 -25.12 12.07 36.43
C GLU A 230 -24.65 12.07 37.90
N GLU A 231 -25.29 11.31 38.79
CA GLU A 231 -24.83 11.17 40.20
C GLU A 231 -23.49 10.41 40.35
N SER A 232 -23.01 9.78 39.28
CA SER A 232 -21.74 9.03 39.26
C SER A 232 -20.65 9.66 38.40
N GLU A 233 -20.94 10.76 37.71
CA GLU A 233 -20.08 11.40 36.71
C GLU A 233 -19.57 12.80 37.12
N ASP A 234 -19.56 13.15 38.41
CA ASP A 234 -18.89 14.36 38.93
C ASP A 234 -17.34 14.24 38.98
N GLY A 235 -16.76 13.55 38.00
CA GLY A 235 -15.31 13.37 37.91
C GLY A 235 -14.90 12.50 36.74
N ASP A 236 -15.04 13.00 35.52
CA ASP A 236 -14.00 12.96 34.47
C ASP A 236 -14.63 13.33 33.12
N GLU A 237 -14.91 14.63 32.93
CA GLU A 237 -14.87 15.21 31.59
C GLU A 237 -13.42 15.17 31.09
N ALA A 238 -13.10 14.12 30.36
CA ALA A 238 -11.96 14.13 29.43
C ALA A 238 -12.45 13.59 28.10
N GLY A 239 -12.63 14.53 27.17
CA GLY A 239 -13.14 14.33 25.83
C GLY A 239 -12.40 13.25 25.04
N GLY A 240 -13.14 12.66 24.11
CA GLY A 240 -12.63 11.66 23.18
C GLY A 240 -13.74 11.11 22.32
N SER A 241 -14.47 12.00 21.65
CA SER A 241 -15.18 11.64 20.43
C SER A 241 -14.10 11.31 19.40
N ASP A 242 -13.84 10.04 19.20
CA ASP A 242 -13.02 9.55 18.10
C ASP A 242 -13.83 8.48 17.36
N GLU A 243 -14.60 8.96 16.39
CA GLU A 243 -15.11 8.16 15.29
C GLU A 243 -13.94 7.83 14.37
N GLU A 244 -13.26 6.71 14.57
CA GLU A 244 -12.30 6.18 13.58
C GLU A 244 -12.53 4.68 13.40
N SER A 245 -13.39 4.42 12.41
CA SER A 245 -13.25 3.44 11.33
C SER A 245 -12.62 2.08 11.67
N ASP A 246 -13.51 1.09 11.70
CA ASP A 246 -13.21 -0.33 11.49
C ASP A 246 -12.33 -0.49 10.24
N SER A 247 -11.06 -0.84 10.43
CA SER A 247 -10.25 -1.47 9.40
C SER A 247 -10.07 -2.92 9.82
N ASP A 248 -10.98 -3.75 9.31
CA ASP A 248 -10.80 -5.19 9.18
C ASP A 248 -9.53 -5.46 8.36
N ASP A 249 -8.51 -6.00 9.00
CA ASP A 249 -7.35 -6.61 8.34
C ASP A 249 -7.67 -8.11 8.12
N GLU A 250 -8.01 -8.45 6.87
CA GLU A 250 -7.86 -9.80 6.29
C GLU A 250 -6.65 -9.88 5.35
#